data_AF-A0A838SNF5-F1
#
_entry.id   AF-A0A838SNF5-F1
#
_cell.length_a   1.000
_cell.length_b   1.000
_cell.length_c   1.000
_cell.angle_alpha   90.00
_cell.angle_beta   90.00
_cell.angle_gamma   90.00
#
_symmetry.space_group_name_H-M   'P 1'
#
loop_
_entity.id
_entity.type
_entity.pdbx_description
1 polymer ?
#
loop_
_entity_poly.entity_id
_entity_poly.type
_entity_poly.pdbx_seq_one_letter_code
_entity_poly.pdbx_strand_id
1 'polypeptide(L)'
;MTPAEPYPHLDADAVADLAEDLLDPVEAAAARRHVAVCSRCNDLTAALDDIRARLQLLPVEPVPAPVVARLDAALAAERQRVPALQGASARVGHRRRGWSGSRAPQWLAAAATVTMLVVGGTFVVRGLEVSGMDAATSGGTAESAPEPAAGTGGAAKAGRESA
;
A
#
# COMPACT_ATOMS: atom_id res chain seq x y z
N MET A 1 -8.66 -38.83 16.70
CA MET A 1 -7.86 -37.62 17.03
C MET A 1 -7.42 -36.97 15.73
N THR A 2 -8.07 -35.88 15.32
CA THR A 2 -7.51 -35.00 14.28
C THR A 2 -6.27 -34.32 14.85
N PRO A 3 -5.15 -34.24 14.09
CA PRO A 3 -3.96 -33.55 14.56
C PRO A 3 -4.28 -32.08 14.83
N ALA A 4 -3.68 -31.51 15.88
CA ALA A 4 -3.76 -30.07 16.15
C ALA A 4 -3.13 -29.34 14.96
N GLU A 5 -3.92 -28.51 14.27
CA GLU A 5 -3.44 -27.74 13.13
C GLU A 5 -2.39 -26.73 13.60
N PRO A 6 -1.22 -26.66 12.91
CA PRO A 6 -0.08 -25.84 13.34
C PRO A 6 -0.34 -24.32 13.23
N TYR A 7 -1.46 -23.92 12.66
CA TYR A 7 -1.97 -22.56 12.64
C TYR A 7 -3.45 -22.59 13.05
N PRO A 8 -3.81 -22.17 14.27
CA PRO A 8 -5.21 -22.11 14.66
C PRO A 8 -5.95 -21.12 13.74
N HIS A 9 -7.08 -21.55 13.22
CA HIS A 9 -8.00 -20.71 12.47
C HIS A 9 -8.62 -19.66 13.37
N LEU A 10 -9.07 -18.55 12.78
CA LEU A 10 -9.99 -17.65 13.48
C LEU A 10 -11.27 -18.42 13.82
N ASP A 11 -11.80 -18.17 15.02
CA ASP A 11 -13.15 -18.59 15.35
C ASP A 11 -14.18 -17.82 14.51
N ALA A 12 -15.42 -18.32 14.50
CA ALA A 12 -16.47 -17.73 13.68
C ALA A 12 -16.83 -16.31 14.13
N ASP A 13 -16.74 -16.02 15.43
CA ASP A 13 -17.06 -14.71 16.00
C ASP A 13 -16.04 -13.66 15.52
N ALA A 14 -14.74 -13.95 15.57
CA ALA A 14 -13.69 -13.07 15.07
C ALA A 14 -13.78 -12.83 13.55
N VAL A 15 -14.25 -13.82 12.77
CA VAL A 15 -14.51 -13.64 11.34
C VAL A 15 -15.75 -12.76 11.12
N ALA A 16 -16.80 -12.92 11.92
CA ALA A 16 -17.98 -12.06 11.88
C ALA A 16 -17.62 -10.61 12.27
N ASP A 17 -16.87 -10.42 13.35
CA ASP A 17 -16.39 -9.13 13.83
C ASP A 17 -15.49 -8.45 12.79
N LEU A 18 -14.61 -9.20 12.12
CA LEU A 18 -13.81 -8.68 11.02
C LEU A 18 -14.71 -8.17 9.88
N ALA A 19 -15.74 -8.94 9.54
CA ALA A 19 -16.61 -8.65 8.40
C ALA A 19 -17.62 -7.52 8.69
N GLU A 20 -17.92 -7.25 9.96
CA GLU A 20 -18.73 -6.12 10.42
C GLU A 20 -17.88 -4.90 10.87
N ASP A 21 -16.56 -4.93 10.63
CA ASP A 21 -15.59 -3.88 11.00
C ASP A 21 -15.60 -3.51 12.50
N LEU A 22 -15.76 -4.53 13.36
CA LEU A 22 -15.84 -4.38 14.82
C LEU A 22 -14.49 -4.59 15.54
N LEU A 23 -13.52 -5.19 14.87
CA LEU A 23 -12.17 -5.38 15.40
C LEU A 23 -11.40 -4.05 15.45
N ASP A 24 -10.47 -3.93 16.40
CA ASP A 24 -9.57 -2.78 16.38
C ASP A 24 -8.65 -2.81 15.13
N PRO A 25 -8.08 -1.67 14.71
CA PRO A 25 -7.31 -1.59 13.47
C PRO A 25 -6.13 -2.58 13.36
N VAL A 26 -5.47 -2.90 14.48
CA VAL A 26 -4.33 -3.82 14.55
C VAL A 26 -4.82 -5.26 14.42
N GLU A 27 -5.85 -5.64 15.17
CA GLU A 27 -6.48 -6.96 15.09
C GLU A 27 -7.06 -7.22 13.71
N ALA A 28 -7.80 -6.25 13.16
CA ALA A 28 -8.38 -6.34 11.83
C ALA A 28 -7.30 -6.53 10.74
N ALA A 29 -6.15 -5.86 10.86
CA ALA A 29 -5.04 -6.05 9.93
C ALA A 29 -4.37 -7.43 10.04
N ALA A 30 -4.30 -8.01 11.25
CA ALA A 30 -3.82 -9.38 11.43
C ALA A 30 -4.82 -10.40 10.88
N ALA A 31 -6.11 -10.23 11.19
CA ALA A 31 -7.20 -11.09 10.72
C ALA A 31 -7.31 -11.08 9.19
N ARG A 32 -7.25 -9.92 8.54
CA ARG A 32 -7.22 -9.80 7.06
C ARG A 32 -6.04 -10.54 6.45
N ARG A 33 -4.85 -10.44 7.05
CA ARG A 33 -3.66 -11.18 6.59
C ARG A 33 -3.86 -12.69 6.71
N HIS A 34 -4.48 -13.16 7.79
CA HIS A 34 -4.80 -14.59 7.96
C HIS A 34 -5.80 -15.07 6.91
N VAL A 35 -6.93 -14.36 6.74
CA VAL A 35 -7.97 -14.71 5.75
C VAL A 35 -7.40 -14.74 4.34
N ALA A 36 -6.46 -13.87 4.01
CA ALA A 36 -5.83 -13.84 2.69
C ALA A 36 -4.96 -15.08 2.38
N VAL A 37 -4.50 -15.83 3.39
CA VAL A 37 -3.60 -16.98 3.21
C VAL A 37 -4.23 -18.32 3.64
N CYS A 38 -5.32 -18.28 4.39
CA CYS A 38 -6.00 -19.46 4.92
C CYS A 38 -7.30 -19.74 4.15
N SER A 39 -7.31 -20.82 3.36
CA SER A 39 -8.49 -21.19 2.54
C SER A 39 -9.75 -21.40 3.38
N ARG A 40 -9.66 -22.07 4.53
CA ARG A 40 -10.82 -22.31 5.40
C ARG A 40 -11.45 -21.02 5.94
N CYS A 41 -10.63 -20.06 6.36
CA CYS A 41 -11.14 -18.77 6.80
C CYS A 41 -11.68 -17.94 5.64
N ASN A 42 -11.08 -18.06 4.44
CA ASN A 42 -11.60 -17.45 3.22
C ASN A 42 -12.98 -18.02 2.84
N ASP A 43 -13.14 -19.34 2.89
CA ASP A 43 -14.41 -20.02 2.63
C ASP A 43 -15.50 -19.59 3.62
N LEU A 44 -15.13 -19.42 4.90
CA LEU A 44 -16.05 -18.91 5.92
C LEU A 44 -16.47 -17.45 5.64
N THR A 45 -15.53 -16.56 5.28
CA THR A 45 -15.89 -15.20 4.88
C THR A 45 -16.81 -15.17 3.66
N ALA A 46 -16.54 -16.00 2.65
CA ALA A 46 -17.37 -16.11 1.45
C ALA A 46 -18.78 -16.63 1.77
N ALA A 47 -18.90 -17.60 2.69
CA ALA A 47 -20.20 -18.11 3.13
C ALA A 47 -21.02 -17.04 3.87
N LEU A 48 -20.39 -16.22 4.71
CA LEU A 48 -21.06 -15.10 5.39
C LEU A 48 -21.54 -14.04 4.37
N ASP A 49 -20.71 -13.71 3.38
CA ASP A 49 -21.08 -12.74 2.35
C ASP A 49 -22.25 -13.22 1.48
N ASP A 50 -22.30 -14.51 1.15
CA ASP A 50 -23.45 -15.11 0.45
C ASP A 50 -24.75 -15.04 1.28
N ILE A 51 -24.66 -15.29 2.59
CA ILE A 51 -25.82 -15.12 3.49
C ILE A 51 -26.28 -13.67 3.49
N ARG A 52 -25.35 -12.71 3.64
CA ARG A 52 -25.68 -11.27 3.59
C ARG A 52 -26.35 -10.88 2.28
N ALA A 53 -25.83 -11.35 1.15
CA ALA A 53 -26.42 -11.09 -0.17
C ALA A 53 -27.85 -11.62 -0.26
N ARG A 54 -28.10 -12.84 0.25
CA ARG A 54 -29.47 -13.42 0.29
C ARG A 54 -30.41 -12.62 1.19
N LEU A 55 -29.94 -12.15 2.34
CA LEU A 55 -30.74 -11.32 3.25
C LEU A 55 -31.08 -9.95 2.62
N GLN A 56 -30.18 -9.36 1.84
CA GLN A 56 -30.42 -8.08 1.15
C GLN A 56 -31.48 -8.16 0.05
N LEU A 57 -31.79 -9.36 -0.45
CA LEU A 57 -32.85 -9.59 -1.44
C LEU A 57 -34.24 -9.68 -0.81
N LEU A 58 -34.34 -9.75 0.52
CA LEU A 58 -35.63 -9.80 1.20
C LEU A 58 -36.38 -8.46 1.02
N PRO A 59 -37.72 -8.50 0.91
CA PRO A 59 -38.51 -7.29 0.81
C PRO A 59 -38.33 -6.43 2.06
N VAL A 60 -38.05 -5.15 1.85
CA VAL A 60 -37.90 -4.17 2.92
C VAL A 60 -39.27 -3.59 3.26
N GLU A 61 -39.71 -3.78 4.51
CA GLU A 61 -40.89 -3.08 5.03
C GLU A 61 -40.59 -1.57 5.13
N PRO A 62 -41.50 -0.68 4.69
CA PRO A 62 -41.31 0.75 4.84
C PRO A 62 -41.03 1.16 6.29
N VAL A 63 -40.00 2.00 6.46
CA VAL A 63 -39.71 2.63 7.75
C VAL A 63 -40.92 3.46 8.20
N PRO A 64 -41.37 3.35 9.46
CA PRO A 64 -42.52 4.12 9.93
C PRO A 64 -42.31 5.64 9.82
N ALA A 65 -43.32 6.35 9.32
CA ALA A 65 -43.32 7.82 9.20
C ALA A 65 -42.84 8.59 10.45
N PRO A 66 -43.23 8.24 11.70
CA PRO A 66 -42.72 8.95 12.88
C PRO A 66 -41.23 8.73 13.16
N VAL A 67 -40.61 7.68 12.63
CA VAL A 67 -39.15 7.48 12.72
C VAL A 67 -38.46 8.42 11.73
N VAL A 68 -38.94 8.45 10.48
CA VAL A 68 -38.40 9.33 9.44
C VAL A 68 -38.48 10.80 9.87
N ALA A 69 -39.64 11.25 10.35
CA ALA A 69 -39.82 12.62 10.80
C ALA A 69 -38.89 13.01 11.97
N ARG A 70 -38.62 12.08 12.89
CA ARG A 70 -37.67 12.31 14.00
C ARG A 70 -36.23 12.40 13.51
N LEU A 71 -35.84 11.57 12.54
CA LEU A 71 -34.50 11.63 11.93
C LEU A 71 -34.30 12.94 11.17
N ASP A 72 -35.28 13.37 10.37
CA ASP A 72 -35.21 14.62 9.61
C ASP A 72 -35.11 15.84 10.53
N ALA A 73 -35.89 15.85 11.62
CA ALA A 73 -35.83 16.91 12.63
C ALA A 73 -34.47 16.95 13.34
N ALA A 74 -33.92 15.80 13.73
CA ALA A 74 -32.61 15.71 14.35
C ALA A 74 -31.49 16.21 13.41
N LEU A 75 -31.52 15.82 12.14
CA LEU A 75 -30.58 16.28 11.12
C LEU A 75 -30.72 17.77 10.80
N ALA A 76 -31.93 18.33 10.83
CA ALA A 76 -32.15 19.77 10.71
C ALA A 76 -31.54 20.55 11.88
N ALA A 77 -31.72 20.06 13.11
CA ALA A 77 -31.11 20.67 14.29
C ALA A 77 -29.57 20.59 14.25
N GLU A 78 -28.99 19.46 13.85
CA GLU A 78 -27.53 19.30 13.78
C GLU A 78 -26.91 20.21 12.70
N ARG A 79 -27.59 20.39 11.57
CA ARG A 79 -27.18 21.37 10.54
C ARG A 79 -27.10 22.79 11.09
N GLN A 80 -27.95 23.17 12.03
CA GLN A 80 -27.89 24.49 12.69
C GLN A 80 -26.77 24.56 13.72
N ARG A 81 -26.48 23.45 14.42
CA ARG A 81 -25.43 23.37 15.45
C ARG A 81 -24.01 23.38 14.89
N VAL A 82 -23.79 22.87 13.68
CA VAL A 82 -22.47 22.86 13.02
C VAL A 82 -22.43 23.95 11.94
N PRO A 83 -22.24 25.23 12.30
CA PRO A 83 -22.26 26.36 11.35
C PRO A 83 -21.16 26.27 10.28
N ALA A 84 -20.09 25.50 10.52
CA ALA A 84 -18.96 25.36 9.60
C ALA A 84 -19.24 24.52 8.34
N LEU A 85 -20.27 23.67 8.33
CA LEU A 85 -20.55 22.80 7.16
C LEU A 85 -21.41 23.48 6.08
N GLN A 86 -22.18 24.50 6.45
CA GLN A 86 -23.10 25.19 5.53
C GLN A 86 -22.35 26.02 4.46
N GLY A 87 -21.21 26.64 4.83
CA GLY A 87 -20.34 27.35 3.88
C GLY A 87 -19.25 26.48 3.23
N ALA A 88 -19.08 25.24 3.72
CA ALA A 88 -18.12 24.28 3.19
C ALA A 88 -18.71 23.41 2.08
N SER A 89 -19.99 23.01 2.18
CA SER A 89 -20.69 22.23 1.14
C SER A 89 -20.80 22.98 -0.20
N ALA A 90 -21.00 24.30 -0.18
CA ALA A 90 -20.94 25.15 -1.38
C ALA A 90 -19.52 25.21 -2.02
N ARG A 91 -18.48 24.82 -1.27
CA ARG A 91 -17.08 24.79 -1.72
C ARG A 91 -16.49 23.39 -1.79
N VAL A 92 -17.30 22.33 -1.64
CA VAL A 92 -16.93 21.01 -2.15
C VAL A 92 -17.15 21.03 -3.67
N GLY A 93 -16.37 21.87 -4.34
CA GLY A 93 -15.98 21.53 -5.69
C GLY A 93 -15.33 20.17 -5.58
N HIS A 94 -15.81 19.21 -6.36
CA HIS A 94 -15.08 17.97 -6.62
C HIS A 94 -13.70 18.37 -7.17
N ARG A 95 -12.76 18.67 -6.27
CA ARG A 95 -11.35 18.48 -6.55
C ARG A 95 -11.29 16.99 -6.81
N ARG A 96 -11.37 16.62 -8.09
CA ARG A 96 -10.85 15.33 -8.55
C ARG A 96 -9.49 15.25 -7.89
N ARG A 97 -9.37 14.40 -6.86
CA ARG A 97 -8.07 13.90 -6.44
C ARG A 97 -7.58 13.19 -7.68
N GLY A 98 -6.83 13.93 -8.50
CA GLY A 98 -6.11 13.37 -9.61
C GLY A 98 -5.12 12.41 -9.01
N TRP A 99 -5.55 11.17 -8.84
CA TRP A 99 -4.68 10.02 -8.78
C TRP A 99 -4.07 9.85 -10.18
N SER A 100 -3.35 10.87 -10.68
CA SER A 100 -2.47 10.73 -11.83
C SER A 100 -1.08 10.43 -11.29
N GLY A 101 -0.95 9.24 -10.71
CA GLY A 101 0.33 8.57 -10.59
C GLY A 101 0.75 8.12 -11.98
N SER A 102 1.33 9.04 -12.76
CA SER A 102 2.04 8.89 -14.04
C SER A 102 2.03 10.28 -14.69
N ARG A 103 3.10 10.98 -15.13
CA ARG A 103 4.49 10.72 -15.53
C ARG A 103 5.17 12.12 -15.50
N ALA A 104 6.43 12.35 -15.17
CA ALA A 104 7.61 11.76 -15.77
C ALA A 104 8.85 11.98 -14.87
N PRO A 105 9.84 11.08 -14.91
CA PRO A 105 11.13 11.32 -14.30
C PRO A 105 11.87 12.42 -15.08
N GLN A 106 11.98 13.60 -14.48
CA GLN A 106 12.82 14.71 -14.96
C GLN A 106 14.34 14.44 -14.85
N TRP A 107 14.76 13.19 -14.65
CA TRP A 107 16.18 12.79 -14.56
C TRP A 107 16.76 12.24 -15.88
N LEU A 108 16.06 12.39 -17.01
CA LEU A 108 16.55 12.02 -18.35
C LEU A 108 16.82 13.25 -19.24
N ALA A 109 17.53 14.25 -18.70
CA ALA A 109 18.04 15.37 -19.51
C ALA A 109 19.58 15.48 -19.51
N ALA A 110 20.30 14.46 -19.04
CA ALA A 110 21.77 14.45 -19.04
C ALA A 110 22.37 13.03 -19.09
N ALA A 111 22.08 12.25 -20.14
CA ALA A 111 22.82 11.02 -20.46
C ALA A 111 22.58 10.59 -21.91
N ALA A 112 22.86 11.48 -22.87
CA ALA A 112 23.09 11.06 -24.24
C ALA A 112 24.49 10.44 -24.29
N THR A 113 24.59 9.12 -24.08
CA THR A 113 25.57 8.16 -24.66
C THR A 113 25.50 6.84 -23.87
N VAL A 114 25.56 5.72 -24.60
CA VAL A 114 25.70 4.33 -24.10
C VAL A 114 24.40 3.58 -23.74
N THR A 115 23.55 3.33 -24.75
CA THR A 115 22.69 2.12 -24.77
C THR A 115 22.64 1.46 -26.16
N MET A 116 23.65 1.66 -27.00
CA MET A 116 23.73 1.02 -28.32
C MET A 116 24.82 -0.07 -28.42
N LEU A 117 25.02 -0.86 -27.36
CA LEU A 117 26.02 -1.96 -27.37
C LEU A 117 25.51 -3.32 -26.89
N VAL A 118 24.20 -3.51 -26.71
CA VAL A 118 23.65 -4.83 -26.28
C VAL A 118 22.91 -5.56 -27.40
N VAL A 119 22.55 -4.89 -28.51
CA VAL A 119 21.87 -5.55 -29.65
C VAL A 119 22.79 -5.78 -30.86
N GLY A 120 23.93 -5.09 -30.97
CA GLY A 120 24.85 -5.20 -32.12
C GLY A 120 26.01 -6.20 -31.98
N GLY A 121 26.22 -6.77 -30.78
CA GLY A 121 27.43 -7.54 -30.46
C GLY A 121 27.43 -9.00 -30.93
N THR A 122 26.31 -9.55 -31.37
CA THR A 122 26.19 -10.98 -31.72
C THR A 122 26.30 -11.28 -33.21
N PHE A 123 26.50 -10.28 -34.08
CA PHE A 123 26.40 -10.48 -35.54
C PHE A 123 27.71 -10.38 -36.36
N VAL A 124 28.88 -10.12 -35.76
CA VAL A 124 30.15 -9.93 -36.53
C VAL A 124 31.33 -10.72 -35.94
N VAL A 125 31.17 -12.03 -35.72
CA VAL A 125 32.32 -12.97 -35.55
C VAL A 125 32.38 -14.00 -36.68
N ARG A 126 31.65 -13.78 -37.78
CA ARG A 126 31.80 -14.54 -39.02
C ARG A 126 32.04 -13.61 -40.21
N GLY A 127 33.32 -13.48 -40.58
CA GLY A 127 33.76 -12.83 -41.83
C GLY A 127 34.70 -11.66 -41.52
N LEU A 128 36.01 -11.87 -41.52
CA LEU A 128 36.91 -11.75 -42.68
C LEU A 128 37.66 -10.39 -42.65
N GLU A 129 38.96 -10.53 -42.39
CA GLU A 129 40.09 -9.81 -42.99
C GLU A 129 40.26 -8.28 -42.86
N VAL A 130 41.45 -7.94 -42.34
CA VAL A 130 42.35 -6.86 -42.77
C VAL A 130 41.91 -5.42 -42.47
N SER A 131 42.54 -4.83 -41.46
CA SER A 131 43.54 -3.77 -41.66
C SER A 131 44.19 -3.43 -40.32
N GLY A 132 45.52 -3.37 -40.34
CA GLY A 132 46.30 -3.03 -39.17
C GLY A 132 46.32 -1.54 -38.83
N MET A 133 47.24 -1.27 -37.90
CA MET A 133 47.90 0.00 -37.59
C MET A 133 47.55 0.62 -36.22
N ASP A 134 48.48 0.35 -35.29
CA ASP A 134 49.17 1.25 -34.36
C ASP A 134 48.38 1.90 -33.21
N ALA A 135 48.63 1.50 -31.97
CA ALA A 135 49.76 1.92 -31.12
C ALA A 135 49.62 3.35 -30.60
N ALA A 136 49.21 3.45 -29.33
CA ALA A 136 49.70 4.50 -28.43
C ALA A 136 49.57 4.00 -27.00
N THR A 137 50.70 3.47 -26.53
CA THR A 137 51.03 3.32 -25.12
C THR A 137 51.19 4.72 -24.51
N SER A 138 50.62 4.93 -23.34
CA SER A 138 51.22 5.80 -22.34
C SER A 138 50.78 5.32 -20.97
N GLY A 139 51.68 4.59 -20.32
CA GLY A 139 51.62 4.32 -18.90
C GLY A 139 51.75 5.60 -18.08
N GLY A 140 51.13 5.58 -16.91
CA GLY A 140 51.26 6.62 -15.89
C GLY A 140 50.93 5.98 -14.54
N THR A 141 51.94 5.38 -13.93
CA THR A 141 51.97 4.87 -12.57
C THR A 141 52.02 5.98 -11.53
N ALA A 142 51.69 5.60 -10.29
CA ALA A 142 51.96 6.28 -9.01
C ALA A 142 51.02 7.47 -8.72
N GLU A 143 50.59 7.76 -7.50
CA GLU A 143 50.76 7.20 -6.15
C GLU A 143 49.92 8.10 -5.22
N SER A 144 49.57 7.60 -4.04
CA SER A 144 49.23 8.35 -2.82
C SER A 144 47.74 8.55 -2.48
N ALA A 145 47.35 7.78 -1.46
CA ALA A 145 46.40 8.15 -0.39
C ALA A 145 46.96 9.35 0.44
N PRO A 146 46.32 9.90 1.51
CA PRO A 146 45.18 9.36 2.27
C PRO A 146 44.12 10.39 2.79
N GLU A 147 43.03 9.82 3.32
CA GLU A 147 42.17 10.23 4.46
C GLU A 147 41.58 11.66 4.60
N PRO A 148 40.34 11.81 5.14
CA PRO A 148 40.09 11.63 6.59
C PRO A 148 38.77 10.95 7.00
N ALA A 149 38.84 10.04 7.97
CA ALA A 149 37.71 9.54 8.74
C ALA A 149 37.63 10.23 10.12
N ALA A 150 36.57 11.00 10.34
CA ALA A 150 36.07 11.43 11.64
C ALA A 150 34.58 11.08 11.67
N GLY A 151 33.98 10.55 12.73
CA GLY A 151 34.42 10.14 14.04
C GLY A 151 33.27 9.35 14.68
N THR A 152 33.63 8.46 15.58
CA THR A 152 32.73 7.55 16.30
C THR A 152 31.95 8.26 17.40
N GLY A 153 30.66 7.96 17.54
CA GLY A 153 29.86 8.29 18.72
C GLY A 153 28.91 7.14 19.04
N GLY A 154 29.33 6.25 19.94
CA GLY A 154 28.54 5.10 20.41
C GLY A 154 27.80 5.40 21.72
N ALA A 155 26.53 5.00 21.74
CA ALA A 155 25.74 4.39 22.80
C ALA A 155 25.92 4.78 24.29
N ALA A 156 24.79 5.11 24.95
CA ALA A 156 24.51 4.63 26.31
C ALA A 156 22.99 4.50 26.56
N LYS A 157 22.65 3.46 27.33
CA LYS A 157 21.34 2.89 27.63
C LYS A 157 20.69 3.45 28.90
N ALA A 158 19.35 3.39 28.90
CA ALA A 158 18.41 2.85 29.91
C ALA A 158 18.23 3.46 31.32
N GLY A 159 16.96 3.44 31.75
CA GLY A 159 16.46 3.51 33.15
C GLY A 159 15.22 4.41 33.24
N ARG A 160 13.96 3.92 33.35
CA ARG A 160 13.21 3.59 34.60
C ARG A 160 13.26 4.76 35.60
N GLU A 161 12.20 5.36 36.14
CA GLU A 161 11.03 4.80 36.84
C GLU A 161 10.14 5.94 37.43
N SER A 162 8.85 5.65 37.60
CA SER A 162 7.87 6.10 38.61
C SER A 162 7.92 7.49 39.27
N ALA A 163 6.85 8.28 39.09
CA ALA A 163 6.06 8.94 40.14
C ALA A 163 4.75 9.48 39.56
#